data_AF-A0A2S6QVU3-F1
#
_entry.id   AF-A0A2S6QVU3-F1
#
_cell.length_a   1.000
_cell.length_b   1.000
_cell.length_c   1.000
_cell.angle_alpha   90.00
_cell.angle_beta   90.00
_cell.angle_gamma   90.00
#
_symmetry.space_group_name_H-M   'P 1'
#
loop_
_entity.id
_entity.type
_entity.pdbx_description
1 polymer ?
#
loop_
_entity_poly.entity_id
_entity_poly.type
_entity_poly.pdbx_seq_one_letter_code
_entity_poly.pdbx_strand_id
1 'polypeptide(L)'
;QGMGRGVVLLLESSFKSYVDYTFTAELEDKLDEISNGRLAWKDVLEEFYGPFSAQCKSIKNLSNTDVLNAMNEWAGARFFPIDEEGKIEKCPKCTEGEISFKWNKLRGPFIGCVNFPDCKYTLAFSKKERDGLDGPRVLGENGNGQTISLRRGPYGHYVQQGEGEPGEKPKRMGLPDKVEPENCDLEIAIKLLSLPRLIGNHPETGEPITSTIGPYGPYINHNNDKRALSPEDDVFTIGINRAVSLLGEPKQQRRGNKKIRSLGAHPEDGNEVAIFEGRYGYYFKHDKTNAGLPKHSDAETITLEEAVHVLAEKASKPKKRTKRKGRTTKRIRKPRPKTID
;
A
#
# COMPACT_ATOMS: atom_id res chain seq x y z
N GLN A 1 -6.38 -1.47 5.11
CA GLN A 1 -7.07 -2.53 5.89
C GLN A 1 -6.19 -3.13 6.99
N GLY A 2 -4.93 -3.52 6.74
CA GLY A 2 -4.06 -4.11 7.78
C GLY A 2 -3.77 -3.24 9.02
N MET A 3 -3.59 -1.92 8.87
CA MET A 3 -3.37 -1.03 10.02
C MET A 3 -4.53 -1.01 11.01
N GLY A 4 -5.78 -1.03 10.52
CA GLY A 4 -6.96 -1.05 11.40
C GLY A 4 -6.97 -2.29 12.29
N ARG A 5 -6.66 -3.47 11.75
CA ARG A 5 -6.58 -4.70 12.55
C ARG A 5 -5.42 -4.71 13.53
N GLY A 6 -4.29 -4.13 13.15
CA GLY A 6 -3.16 -4.00 14.08
C GLY A 6 -3.50 -3.10 15.27
N VAL A 7 -4.28 -2.04 15.05
CA VAL A 7 -4.81 -1.18 16.12
C VAL A 7 -5.86 -1.92 16.94
N VAL A 8 -6.80 -2.62 16.31
CA VAL A 8 -7.81 -3.43 17.00
C VAL A 8 -7.14 -4.47 17.90
N LEU A 9 -6.11 -5.17 17.41
CA LEU A 9 -5.37 -6.16 18.19
C LEU A 9 -4.70 -5.55 19.42
N LEU A 10 -4.11 -4.37 19.27
CA LEU A 10 -3.53 -3.62 20.38
C LEU A 10 -4.60 -3.18 21.40
N LEU A 11 -5.75 -2.71 20.91
CA LEU A 11 -6.85 -2.26 21.76
C LEU A 11 -7.51 -3.45 22.49
N GLU A 12 -7.69 -4.58 21.84
CA GLU A 12 -8.24 -5.79 22.47
C GLU A 12 -7.25 -6.43 23.46
N SER A 13 -5.94 -6.39 23.19
CA SER A 13 -4.93 -6.90 24.13
C SER A 13 -4.77 -6.02 25.36
N SER A 14 -4.85 -4.70 25.19
CA SER A 14 -4.46 -3.74 26.22
C SER A 14 -5.61 -2.95 26.83
N PHE A 15 -6.79 -2.93 26.20
CA PHE A 15 -7.98 -2.18 26.62
C PHE A 15 -9.27 -3.01 26.47
N LYS A 16 -9.21 -4.33 26.67
CA LYS A 16 -10.34 -5.26 26.47
C LYS A 16 -11.67 -4.74 27.04
N SER A 17 -11.66 -4.24 28.27
CA SER A 17 -12.85 -3.72 28.96
C SER A 17 -13.48 -2.48 28.33
N TYR A 18 -12.78 -1.75 27.46
CA TYR A 18 -13.29 -0.53 26.80
C TYR A 18 -13.70 -0.75 25.35
N VAL A 19 -13.34 -1.90 24.79
CA VAL A 19 -13.60 -2.27 23.38
C VAL A 19 -14.67 -3.35 23.30
N ASP A 20 -15.08 -3.90 24.44
CA ASP A 20 -16.15 -4.87 24.54
C ASP A 20 -17.52 -4.22 24.23
N TYR A 21 -18.42 -5.00 23.64
CA TYR A 21 -19.78 -4.57 23.33
C TYR A 21 -20.61 -4.30 24.59
N THR A 22 -20.30 -5.03 25.67
CA THR A 22 -20.93 -4.84 27.00
C THR A 22 -20.66 -3.45 27.55
N PHE A 23 -19.41 -2.99 27.50
CA PHE A 23 -19.04 -1.65 27.95
C PHE A 23 -19.79 -0.55 27.20
N THR A 24 -19.93 -0.68 25.88
CA THR A 24 -20.69 0.29 25.10
C THR A 24 -22.17 0.31 25.48
N ALA A 25 -22.77 -0.83 25.80
CA ALA A 25 -24.15 -0.90 26.25
C ALA A 25 -24.32 -0.24 27.63
N GLU A 26 -23.46 -0.58 28.59
CA GLU A 26 -23.49 -0.02 29.95
C GLU A 26 -23.24 1.50 29.97
N LEU A 27 -22.40 2.01 29.07
CA LEU A 27 -22.15 3.45 28.97
C LEU A 27 -23.39 4.20 28.47
N GLU A 28 -24.09 3.68 27.46
CA GLU A 28 -25.33 4.28 26.96
C GLU A 28 -26.41 4.28 28.05
N ASP A 29 -26.56 3.19 28.81
CA ASP A 29 -27.48 3.13 29.96
C ASP A 29 -27.14 4.22 30.99
N LYS A 30 -25.86 4.41 31.31
CA LYS A 30 -25.41 5.49 32.21
C LYS A 30 -25.71 6.89 31.65
N LEU A 31 -25.60 7.10 30.33
CA LEU A 31 -25.92 8.37 29.67
C LEU A 31 -27.43 8.67 29.70
N ASP A 32 -28.27 7.64 29.57
CA ASP A 32 -29.72 7.76 29.71
C ASP A 32 -30.13 8.12 31.15
N GLU A 33 -29.51 7.50 32.14
CA GLU A 33 -29.73 7.84 33.56
C GLU A 33 -29.30 9.28 33.90
N ILE A 34 -28.20 9.78 33.29
CA ILE A 34 -27.80 11.19 33.40
C ILE A 34 -28.85 12.11 32.78
N SER A 35 -29.34 11.76 31.59
CA SER A 35 -30.36 12.56 30.89
C SER A 35 -31.69 12.62 31.65
N ASN A 36 -32.01 11.56 32.39
CA ASN A 36 -33.16 11.49 33.30
C ASN A 36 -32.92 12.14 34.67
N GLY A 37 -31.73 12.72 34.91
CA GLY A 37 -31.37 13.38 36.17
C GLY A 37 -31.15 12.43 37.35
N ARG A 38 -31.00 11.12 37.11
CA ARG A 38 -30.80 10.08 38.13
C ARG A 38 -29.33 9.86 38.48
N LEU A 39 -28.41 10.27 37.60
CA LEU A 39 -26.97 10.22 37.81
C LEU A 39 -26.31 11.58 37.54
N ALA A 40 -25.29 11.93 38.32
CA ALA A 40 -24.47 13.10 38.06
C ALA A 40 -23.40 12.76 37.01
N TRP A 41 -23.36 13.53 35.92
CA TRP A 41 -22.41 13.30 34.82
C TRP A 41 -20.94 13.34 35.24
N LYS A 42 -20.61 14.13 36.27
CA LYS A 42 -19.24 14.25 36.80
C LYS A 42 -18.78 12.95 37.45
N ASP A 43 -19.67 12.28 38.18
CA ASP A 43 -19.36 11.04 38.89
C ASP A 43 -19.06 9.93 37.87
N VAL A 44 -19.87 9.83 36.81
CA VAL A 44 -19.65 8.89 35.70
C VAL A 44 -18.33 9.16 34.98
N LEU A 45 -17.98 10.43 34.75
CA LEU A 45 -16.69 10.77 34.13
C LEU A 45 -15.49 10.45 35.03
N GLU A 46 -15.59 10.67 36.34
CA GLU A 46 -14.52 10.36 37.28
C GLU A 46 -14.30 8.85 37.40
N GLU A 47 -15.40 8.09 37.48
CA GLU A 47 -15.41 6.62 37.47
C GLU A 47 -14.78 6.06 36.18
N PHE A 48 -15.04 6.68 35.02
CA PHE A 48 -14.43 6.27 33.75
C PHE A 48 -12.96 6.69 33.64
N TYR A 49 -12.65 7.96 33.88
CA TYR A 49 -11.37 8.55 33.51
C TYR A 49 -10.22 8.09 34.42
N GLY A 50 -10.48 7.85 35.72
CA GLY A 50 -9.47 7.39 36.66
C GLY A 50 -8.81 6.07 36.21
N PRO A 51 -9.58 4.98 36.08
CA PRO A 51 -9.09 3.68 35.59
C PRO A 51 -8.49 3.76 34.19
N PHE A 52 -9.15 4.48 33.27
CA PHE A 52 -8.67 4.62 31.89
C PHE A 52 -7.30 5.31 31.81
N SER A 53 -7.12 6.40 32.56
CA SER A 53 -5.86 7.13 32.63
C SER A 53 -4.74 6.29 33.25
N ALA A 54 -5.05 5.53 34.29
CA ALA A 54 -4.10 4.60 34.91
C ALA A 54 -3.62 3.53 33.92
N GLN A 55 -4.52 2.98 33.11
CA GLN A 55 -4.20 1.99 32.09
C GLN A 55 -3.41 2.57 30.91
N CYS A 56 -3.73 3.79 30.47
CA CYS A 56 -2.91 4.50 29.49
C CYS A 56 -1.49 4.74 30.00
N LYS A 57 -1.32 5.08 31.30
CA LYS A 57 -0.01 5.25 31.91
C LYS A 57 0.77 3.94 32.02
N SER A 58 0.11 2.83 32.38
CA SER A 58 0.77 1.52 32.47
C SER A 58 1.30 1.08 31.10
N ILE A 59 0.51 1.24 30.03
CA ILE A 59 0.91 0.86 28.67
C ILE A 59 2.01 1.77 28.13
N LYS A 60 1.96 3.07 28.43
CA LYS A 60 3.00 4.04 28.00
C LYS A 60 4.38 3.71 28.59
N ASN A 61 4.43 3.05 29.73
CA ASN A 61 5.67 2.64 30.39
C ASN A 61 6.22 1.30 29.87
N LEU A 62 5.46 0.55 29.06
CA LEU A 62 5.92 -0.69 28.45
C LEU A 62 6.92 -0.40 27.32
N SER A 63 7.93 -1.27 27.20
CA SER A 63 8.81 -1.21 26.04
C SER A 63 8.08 -1.71 24.80
N ASN A 64 8.55 -1.30 23.62
CA ASN A 64 8.01 -1.83 22.36
C ASN A 64 8.08 -3.36 22.30
N THR A 65 9.04 -3.99 22.98
CA THR A 65 9.18 -5.45 23.04
C THR A 65 8.06 -6.06 23.86
N ASP A 66 7.73 -5.48 25.02
CA ASP A 66 6.68 -6.00 25.90
C ASP A 66 5.30 -5.88 25.25
N VAL A 67 5.05 -4.75 24.57
CA VAL A 67 3.83 -4.56 23.78
C VAL A 67 3.75 -5.59 22.67
N LEU A 68 4.83 -5.84 21.93
CA LEU A 68 4.85 -6.84 20.87
C LEU A 68 4.68 -8.27 21.40
N ASN A 69 5.20 -8.59 22.59
CA ASN A 69 5.02 -9.89 23.24
C ASN A 69 3.56 -10.12 23.67
N ALA A 70 2.95 -9.12 24.32
CA ALA A 70 1.53 -9.17 24.68
C ALA A 70 0.63 -9.31 23.42
N MET A 71 0.98 -8.58 22.35
CA MET A 71 0.32 -8.72 21.06
C MET A 71 0.57 -10.09 20.44
N ASN A 72 1.74 -10.71 20.61
CA ASN A 72 2.06 -12.05 20.08
C ASN A 72 1.24 -13.15 20.77
N GLU A 73 1.14 -13.14 22.09
CA GLU A 73 0.29 -14.08 22.83
C GLU A 73 -1.16 -13.97 22.39
N TRP A 74 -1.66 -12.74 22.29
CA TRP A 74 -3.04 -12.49 21.89
C TRP A 74 -3.29 -12.81 20.40
N ALA A 75 -2.32 -12.53 19.54
CA ALA A 75 -2.41 -12.80 18.10
C ALA A 75 -2.27 -14.29 17.77
N GLY A 76 -1.53 -15.05 18.57
CA GLY A 76 -1.07 -16.39 18.23
C GLY A 76 -2.17 -17.41 18.01
N ALA A 77 -3.25 -17.35 18.80
CA ALA A 77 -4.36 -18.28 18.66
C ALA A 77 -5.34 -17.92 17.52
N ARG A 78 -5.31 -16.67 17.03
CA ARG A 78 -6.36 -16.16 16.12
C ARG A 78 -5.87 -15.78 14.74
N PHE A 79 -4.59 -15.50 14.59
CA PHE A 79 -4.01 -14.99 13.35
C PHE A 79 -2.75 -15.72 12.90
N PHE A 80 -2.11 -16.52 13.75
CA PHE A 80 -1.00 -17.36 13.28
C PHE A 80 -1.55 -18.62 12.62
N PRO A 81 -0.89 -19.14 11.57
CA PRO A 81 -1.17 -20.47 11.06
C PRO A 81 -1.14 -21.48 12.21
N ILE A 82 -2.19 -22.29 12.27
CA ILE A 82 -2.34 -23.35 13.25
C ILE A 82 -2.25 -24.68 12.49
N ASP A 83 -1.47 -25.63 13.02
CA ASP A 83 -1.34 -26.98 12.50
C ASP A 83 -2.60 -27.82 12.76
N GLU A 84 -2.60 -29.06 12.27
CA GLU A 84 -3.70 -30.03 12.46
C GLU A 84 -3.98 -30.35 13.95
N GLU A 85 -3.04 -30.02 14.84
CA GLU A 85 -3.08 -30.29 16.27
C GLU A 85 -3.51 -29.07 17.10
N GLY A 86 -3.80 -27.93 16.46
CA GLY A 86 -4.23 -26.73 17.16
C GLY A 86 -3.08 -25.86 17.70
N LYS A 87 -1.82 -26.13 17.34
CA LYS A 87 -0.64 -25.34 17.75
C LYS A 87 -0.19 -24.39 16.64
N ILE A 88 0.45 -23.30 17.06
CA ILE A 88 1.04 -22.33 16.13
C ILE A 88 2.09 -23.04 15.25
N GLU A 89 1.89 -23.04 13.94
CA GLU A 89 2.84 -23.63 12.99
C GLU A 89 4.20 -22.96 13.10
N LYS A 90 5.25 -23.79 13.09
CA LYS A 90 6.60 -23.29 12.85
C LYS A 90 6.68 -22.61 11.48
N CYS A 91 7.69 -21.77 11.31
CA CYS A 91 7.93 -21.05 10.07
C CYS A 91 7.96 -22.02 8.86
N PRO A 92 7.06 -21.89 7.87
CA PRO A 92 6.97 -22.79 6.73
C PRO A 92 8.23 -22.82 5.85
N LYS A 93 9.07 -21.79 5.96
CA LYS A 93 10.29 -21.67 5.14
C LYS A 93 11.50 -22.38 5.73
N CYS A 94 11.70 -22.29 7.04
CA CYS A 94 12.92 -22.80 7.68
C CYS A 94 12.65 -23.93 8.67
N THR A 95 11.38 -24.30 8.90
CA THR A 95 10.87 -25.41 9.72
C THR A 95 11.30 -25.45 11.20
N GLU A 96 12.32 -24.70 11.59
CA GLU A 96 12.87 -24.60 12.95
C GLU A 96 12.51 -23.28 13.64
N GLY A 97 12.27 -22.21 12.86
CA GLY A 97 12.05 -20.87 13.40
C GLY A 97 10.59 -20.63 13.78
N GLU A 98 10.34 -19.87 14.83
CA GLU A 98 8.99 -19.45 15.20
C GLU A 98 8.54 -18.23 14.38
N ILE A 99 7.24 -18.05 14.28
CA ILE A 99 6.61 -16.88 13.66
C ILE A 99 6.14 -15.90 14.73
N SER A 100 6.35 -14.61 14.48
CA SER A 100 5.96 -13.54 15.38
C SER A 100 5.32 -12.40 14.62
N PHE A 101 4.42 -11.68 15.29
CA PHE A 101 3.88 -10.40 14.87
C PHE A 101 4.98 -9.35 14.84
N LYS A 102 5.04 -8.61 13.73
CA LYS A 102 5.98 -7.52 13.52
C LYS A 102 5.24 -6.29 13.01
N TRP A 103 5.71 -5.12 13.45
CA TRP A 103 5.13 -3.84 13.05
C TRP A 103 6.03 -3.07 12.08
N ASN A 104 5.49 -2.63 10.95
CA ASN A 104 6.18 -1.72 10.03
C ASN A 104 5.35 -0.45 9.79
N LYS A 105 5.92 0.72 10.09
CA LYS A 105 5.27 2.03 9.89
C LYS A 105 4.78 2.27 8.45
N LEU A 106 5.44 1.71 7.44
CA LEU A 106 5.09 1.91 6.02
C LEU A 106 4.15 0.84 5.47
N ARG A 107 4.26 -0.40 5.94
CA ARG A 107 3.52 -1.55 5.40
C ARG A 107 2.42 -2.07 6.32
N GLY A 108 2.34 -1.57 7.55
CA GLY A 108 1.43 -2.05 8.58
C GLY A 108 1.96 -3.28 9.31
N PRO A 109 1.10 -3.93 10.11
CA PRO A 109 1.42 -5.19 10.79
C PRO A 109 1.61 -6.33 9.78
N PHE A 110 2.51 -7.25 10.09
CA PHE A 110 2.76 -8.47 9.33
C PHE A 110 3.30 -9.56 10.26
N ILE A 111 3.19 -10.83 9.85
CA ILE A 111 3.78 -11.95 10.58
C ILE A 111 5.12 -12.29 9.92
N GLY A 112 6.16 -12.61 10.69
CA GLY A 112 7.46 -12.96 10.13
C GLY A 112 8.28 -13.86 11.05
N CYS A 113 9.25 -14.55 10.45
CA CYS A 113 10.13 -15.46 11.19
C CYS A 113 11.01 -14.72 12.20
N VAL A 114 11.20 -15.30 13.39
CA VAL A 114 12.12 -14.80 14.42
C VAL A 114 13.58 -14.86 13.94
N ASN A 115 13.95 -15.89 13.17
CA ASN A 115 15.30 -16.09 12.61
C ASN A 115 15.68 -15.14 11.46
N PHE A 116 15.09 -13.95 11.40
CA PHE A 116 15.57 -12.89 10.51
C PHE A 116 16.93 -12.37 11.01
N PRO A 117 17.98 -12.20 10.18
CA PRO A 117 17.95 -12.04 8.72
C PRO A 117 18.09 -13.31 7.87
N ASP A 118 18.37 -14.46 8.49
CA ASP A 118 18.66 -15.73 7.81
C ASP A 118 17.39 -16.29 7.15
N CYS A 119 16.25 -16.21 7.85
CA CYS A 119 14.94 -16.53 7.29
C CYS A 119 14.12 -15.26 7.02
N LYS A 120 13.88 -14.98 5.73
CA LYS A 120 13.12 -13.82 5.23
C LYS A 120 11.62 -14.10 5.02
N TYR A 121 11.09 -15.14 5.65
CA TYR A 121 9.67 -15.45 5.55
C TYR A 121 8.82 -14.34 6.18
N THR A 122 7.83 -13.87 5.42
CA THR A 122 6.86 -12.87 5.87
C THR A 122 5.48 -13.22 5.33
N LEU A 123 4.46 -13.10 6.17
CA LEU A 123 3.07 -13.33 5.86
C LEU A 123 2.28 -12.03 6.08
N ALA A 124 1.41 -11.68 5.13
CA ALA A 124 0.59 -10.48 5.23
C ALA A 124 -0.53 -10.66 6.28
N PHE A 125 -0.87 -9.59 6.98
CA PHE A 125 -1.92 -9.59 8.00
C PHE A 125 -3.31 -9.40 7.34
N SER A 126 -3.93 -10.45 6.78
CA SER A 126 -5.17 -10.31 6.00
C SER A 126 -6.24 -11.44 6.05
N LYS A 127 -7.38 -11.10 6.69
CA LYS A 127 -8.80 -11.54 6.50
C LYS A 127 -9.22 -12.79 7.29
N LYS A 128 -10.53 -12.87 7.53
CA LYS A 128 -11.25 -13.72 8.51
C LYS A 128 -11.25 -15.21 8.10
N GLU A 129 -10.96 -15.48 6.84
CA GLU A 129 -10.77 -16.81 6.26
C GLU A 129 -9.41 -16.81 5.55
N ARG A 130 -8.68 -17.92 5.74
CA ARG A 130 -7.44 -18.19 5.02
C ARG A 130 -7.84 -18.63 3.61
N ASP A 131 -7.66 -17.77 2.61
CA ASP A 131 -7.73 -18.20 1.20
C ASP A 131 -6.49 -19.06 0.83
N GLY A 132 -5.60 -19.39 1.79
CA GLY A 132 -4.33 -20.10 1.55
C GLY A 132 -3.26 -19.26 0.82
N LEU A 133 -3.55 -17.99 0.52
CA LEU A 133 -2.76 -17.13 -0.38
C LEU A 133 -1.95 -16.03 0.34
N ASP A 134 -1.98 -15.98 1.67
CA ASP A 134 -1.26 -14.97 2.44
C ASP A 134 0.26 -15.22 2.51
N GLY A 135 0.68 -16.46 2.20
CA GLY A 135 2.07 -16.91 2.09
C GLY A 135 2.45 -17.34 0.67
N PRO A 136 3.70 -17.76 0.43
CA PRO A 136 4.10 -18.33 -0.85
C PRO A 136 3.35 -19.64 -1.11
N ARG A 137 2.36 -19.62 -2.02
CA ARG A 137 1.73 -20.83 -2.56
C ARG A 137 2.66 -21.36 -3.65
N VAL A 138 3.30 -22.51 -3.40
CA VAL A 138 4.17 -23.15 -4.38
C VAL A 138 3.29 -23.72 -5.50
N LEU A 139 3.55 -23.31 -6.74
CA LEU A 139 2.82 -23.79 -7.92
C LEU A 139 3.52 -24.98 -8.59
N GLY A 140 4.83 -25.15 -8.36
CA GLY A 140 5.66 -26.20 -8.93
C GLY A 140 7.06 -25.70 -9.28
N GLU A 141 7.76 -26.42 -10.12
CA GLU A 141 9.09 -26.07 -10.62
C GLU A 141 9.04 -25.77 -12.12
N ASN A 142 9.93 -24.90 -12.60
CA ASN A 142 10.12 -24.71 -14.03
C ASN A 142 11.02 -25.79 -14.62
N GLY A 143 11.14 -25.84 -15.95
CA GLY A 143 12.05 -26.77 -16.64
C GLY A 143 13.54 -26.63 -16.29
N ASN A 144 13.92 -25.63 -15.50
CA ASN A 144 15.28 -25.39 -15.02
C ASN A 144 15.43 -25.75 -13.51
N GLY A 145 14.46 -26.42 -12.89
CA GLY A 145 14.49 -26.83 -11.49
C GLY A 145 14.30 -25.70 -10.47
N GLN A 146 13.84 -24.52 -10.90
CA GLN A 146 13.56 -23.40 -10.01
C GLN A 146 12.09 -23.38 -9.61
N THR A 147 11.85 -23.33 -8.29
CA THR A 147 10.51 -23.25 -7.71
C THR A 147 9.79 -21.97 -8.12
N ILE A 148 8.57 -22.09 -8.62
CA ILE A 148 7.64 -20.99 -8.90
C ILE A 148 6.62 -20.91 -7.77
N SER A 149 6.42 -19.70 -7.25
CA SER A 149 5.47 -19.44 -6.18
C SER A 149 4.57 -18.24 -6.48
N LEU A 150 3.30 -18.35 -6.12
CA LEU A 150 2.34 -17.25 -6.07
C LEU A 150 2.42 -16.59 -4.70
N ARG A 151 2.49 -15.25 -4.68
CA ARG A 151 2.68 -14.46 -3.46
C ARG A 151 1.78 -13.23 -3.48
N ARG A 152 1.57 -12.65 -2.31
CA ARG A 152 0.84 -11.40 -2.13
C ARG A 152 1.77 -10.24 -1.80
N GLY A 153 1.68 -9.16 -2.58
CA GLY A 153 2.48 -7.95 -2.44
C GLY A 153 1.66 -6.69 -2.17
N PRO A 154 2.31 -5.53 -1.98
CA PRO A 154 1.63 -4.25 -1.78
C PRO A 154 0.84 -3.77 -3.00
N TYR A 155 1.11 -4.34 -4.18
CA TYR A 155 0.48 -3.98 -5.45
C TYR A 155 -0.43 -5.09 -6.00
N GLY A 156 -0.77 -6.10 -5.19
CA GLY A 156 -1.58 -7.26 -5.62
C GLY A 156 -0.80 -8.58 -5.59
N HIS A 157 -1.42 -9.62 -6.15
CA HIS A 157 -0.81 -10.94 -6.28
C HIS A 157 0.26 -10.93 -7.37
N TYR A 158 1.29 -11.74 -7.20
CA TYR A 158 2.38 -11.85 -8.15
C TYR A 158 3.02 -13.24 -8.10
N VAL A 159 3.52 -13.69 -9.24
CA VAL A 159 4.31 -14.92 -9.36
C VAL A 159 5.78 -14.58 -9.25
N GLN A 160 6.57 -15.45 -8.62
CA GLN A 160 8.00 -15.31 -8.44
C GLN A 160 8.72 -16.61 -8.74
N GLN A 161 9.82 -16.52 -9.48
CA GLN A 161 10.71 -17.60 -9.82
C GLN A 161 11.92 -17.61 -8.87
N GLY A 162 12.04 -18.66 -8.06
CA GLY A 162 13.06 -18.82 -7.03
C GLY A 162 12.98 -17.76 -5.92
N GLU A 163 13.90 -17.83 -4.97
CA GLU A 163 14.07 -16.83 -3.91
C GLU A 163 15.00 -15.66 -4.32
N GLY A 164 15.76 -15.85 -5.41
CA GLY A 164 16.81 -14.96 -5.86
C GLY A 164 18.07 -15.08 -4.99
N GLU A 165 19.23 -14.85 -5.58
CA GLU A 165 20.49 -14.86 -4.84
C GLU A 165 20.66 -13.59 -3.97
N PRO A 166 21.49 -13.64 -2.91
CA PRO A 166 21.74 -12.49 -2.05
C PRO A 166 22.30 -11.27 -2.82
N GLY A 167 21.42 -10.34 -3.21
CA GLY A 167 21.78 -9.10 -3.91
C GLY A 167 21.06 -8.93 -5.25
N GLU A 168 20.57 -10.01 -5.83
CA GLU A 168 19.80 -10.01 -7.06
C GLU A 168 18.29 -10.05 -6.77
N LYS A 169 17.49 -9.42 -7.64
CA LYS A 169 16.03 -9.48 -7.50
C LYS A 169 15.53 -10.69 -8.30
N PRO A 170 14.78 -11.62 -7.68
CA PRO A 170 14.21 -12.74 -8.42
C PRO A 170 13.27 -12.24 -9.51
N LYS A 171 13.15 -13.02 -10.59
CA LYS A 171 12.20 -12.75 -11.66
C LYS A 171 10.79 -12.88 -11.09
N ARG A 172 9.96 -11.87 -11.34
CA ARG A 172 8.60 -11.78 -10.80
C ARG A 172 7.70 -11.02 -11.75
N MET A 173 6.42 -11.38 -11.76
CA MET A 173 5.40 -10.72 -12.55
C MET A 173 4.11 -10.57 -11.75
N GLY A 174 3.49 -9.40 -11.84
CA GLY A 174 2.17 -9.17 -11.23
C GLY A 174 1.10 -10.00 -11.94
N LEU A 175 0.13 -10.48 -11.17
CA LEU A 175 -1.04 -11.16 -11.72
C LEU A 175 -1.95 -10.11 -12.38
N PRO A 176 -2.49 -10.35 -13.59
CA PRO A 176 -3.45 -9.46 -14.22
C PRO A 176 -4.74 -9.35 -13.39
N ASP A 177 -5.42 -8.20 -13.44
CA ASP A 177 -6.66 -7.97 -12.68
C ASP A 177 -7.79 -8.96 -12.99
N LYS A 178 -7.78 -9.55 -14.19
CA LYS A 178 -8.77 -10.54 -14.65
C LYS A 178 -8.47 -11.96 -14.18
N VAL A 179 -7.27 -12.24 -13.67
CA VAL A 179 -6.86 -13.57 -13.24
C VAL A 179 -6.99 -13.65 -11.73
N GLU A 180 -7.91 -14.50 -11.27
CA GLU A 180 -8.05 -14.78 -9.84
C GLU A 180 -6.86 -15.60 -9.34
N PRO A 181 -6.34 -15.34 -8.13
CA PRO A 181 -5.19 -16.05 -7.58
C PRO A 181 -5.40 -17.56 -7.43
N GLU A 182 -6.63 -18.01 -7.21
CA GLU A 182 -6.98 -19.42 -7.06
C GLU A 182 -6.77 -20.20 -8.35
N ASN A 183 -7.12 -19.56 -9.49
CA ASN A 183 -7.01 -20.08 -10.85
C ASN A 183 -5.60 -19.93 -11.46
N CYS A 184 -4.62 -19.47 -10.68
CA CYS A 184 -3.26 -19.29 -11.17
C CYS A 184 -2.45 -20.58 -11.06
N ASP A 185 -2.43 -21.35 -12.14
CA ASP A 185 -1.65 -22.59 -12.25
C ASP A 185 -0.19 -22.36 -12.69
N LEU A 186 0.62 -23.42 -12.61
CA LEU A 186 2.02 -23.42 -13.02
C LEU A 186 2.23 -22.92 -14.47
N GLU A 187 1.37 -23.36 -15.40
CA GLU A 187 1.46 -22.96 -16.80
C GLU A 187 1.25 -21.45 -17.00
N ILE A 188 0.26 -20.87 -16.31
CA ILE A 188 -0.04 -19.44 -16.34
C ILE A 188 1.13 -18.68 -15.72
N ALA A 189 1.68 -19.18 -14.62
CA ALA A 189 2.83 -18.56 -13.95
C ALA A 189 4.08 -18.56 -14.84
N ILE A 190 4.36 -19.65 -15.55
CA ILE A 190 5.47 -19.72 -16.52
C ILE A 190 5.25 -18.73 -17.66
N LYS A 191 4.03 -18.64 -18.21
CA LYS A 191 3.68 -17.66 -19.25
C LYS A 191 3.91 -16.23 -18.75
N LEU A 192 3.42 -15.88 -17.55
CA LEU A 192 3.64 -14.55 -16.96
C LEU A 192 5.11 -14.23 -16.72
N LEU A 193 5.88 -15.22 -16.23
CA LEU A 193 7.31 -15.08 -16.01
C LEU A 193 8.11 -14.99 -17.32
N SER A 194 7.54 -15.31 -18.48
CA SER A 194 8.20 -15.09 -19.77
C SER A 194 8.29 -13.61 -20.17
N LEU A 195 7.46 -12.74 -19.58
CA LEU A 195 7.47 -11.30 -19.83
C LEU A 195 8.73 -10.64 -19.21
N PRO A 196 9.27 -9.56 -19.81
CA PRO A 196 8.81 -8.87 -21.03
C PRO A 196 9.05 -9.68 -22.31
N ARG A 197 8.03 -9.79 -23.17
CA ARG A 197 8.09 -10.47 -24.48
C ARG A 197 8.61 -9.52 -25.54
N LEU A 198 9.60 -9.94 -26.33
CA LEU A 198 10.02 -9.22 -27.53
C LEU A 198 8.99 -9.45 -28.65
N ILE A 199 8.39 -8.37 -29.16
CA ILE A 199 7.46 -8.42 -30.30
C ILE A 199 8.26 -8.43 -31.62
N GLY A 200 9.30 -7.61 -31.69
CA GLY A 200 10.16 -7.42 -32.86
C GLY A 200 10.84 -6.05 -32.82
N ASN A 201 11.60 -5.74 -33.86
CA ASN A 201 12.25 -4.43 -34.00
C ASN A 201 11.34 -3.46 -34.76
N HIS A 202 11.29 -2.21 -34.32
CA HIS A 202 10.52 -1.17 -34.98
C HIS A 202 11.08 -0.91 -36.40
N PRO A 203 10.23 -0.78 -37.43
CA PRO A 203 10.69 -0.68 -38.83
C PRO A 203 11.54 0.57 -39.12
N GLU A 204 11.26 1.69 -38.44
CA GLU A 204 11.98 2.95 -38.68
C GLU A 204 13.23 3.14 -37.81
N THR A 205 13.21 2.70 -36.55
CA THR A 205 14.30 2.93 -35.59
C THR A 205 15.21 1.72 -35.45
N GLY A 206 14.74 0.52 -35.82
CA GLY A 206 15.45 -0.74 -35.63
C GLY A 206 15.51 -1.23 -34.18
N GLU A 207 14.93 -0.49 -33.23
CA GLU A 207 15.01 -0.78 -31.79
C GLU A 207 13.90 -1.73 -31.32
N PRO A 208 14.13 -2.51 -30.25
CA PRO A 208 13.22 -3.57 -29.84
C PRO A 208 11.94 -3.02 -29.20
N ILE A 209 10.80 -3.53 -29.67
CA ILE A 209 9.49 -3.31 -29.06
C ILE A 209 9.19 -4.49 -28.13
N THR A 210 8.90 -4.18 -26.87
CA THR A 210 8.62 -5.19 -25.83
C THR A 210 7.20 -5.05 -25.28
N SER A 211 6.54 -6.16 -24.99
CA SER A 211 5.22 -6.24 -24.34
C SER A 211 5.38 -6.72 -22.90
N THR A 212 4.74 -6.04 -21.95
CA THR A 212 4.81 -6.41 -20.53
C THR A 212 3.61 -5.89 -19.73
N ILE A 213 3.52 -6.29 -18.46
CA ILE A 213 2.43 -5.90 -17.56
C ILE A 213 3.00 -4.99 -16.48
N GLY A 214 2.36 -3.83 -16.29
CA GLY A 214 2.71 -2.84 -15.27
C GLY A 214 1.64 -2.67 -14.21
N PRO A 215 1.87 -1.78 -13.22
CA PRO A 215 0.91 -1.48 -12.16
C PRO A 215 -0.37 -0.76 -12.66
N TYR A 216 -0.36 -0.29 -13.91
CA TYR A 216 -1.51 0.36 -14.56
C TYR A 216 -2.07 -0.48 -15.70
N GLY A 217 -1.73 -1.77 -15.74
CA GLY A 217 -2.15 -2.70 -16.79
C GLY A 217 -1.08 -2.98 -17.85
N PRO A 218 -1.48 -3.71 -18.90
CA PRO A 218 -0.60 -4.14 -19.98
C PRO A 218 -0.17 -2.99 -20.89
N TYR A 219 1.09 -3.01 -21.33
CA TYR A 219 1.65 -1.95 -22.18
C TYR A 219 2.80 -2.46 -23.06
N ILE A 220 3.01 -1.78 -24.18
CA ILE A 220 4.22 -1.92 -25.00
C ILE A 220 5.23 -0.83 -24.64
N ASN A 221 6.50 -1.17 -24.78
CA ASN A 221 7.63 -0.28 -24.53
C ASN A 221 8.60 -0.30 -25.71
N HIS A 222 8.92 0.88 -26.22
CA HIS A 222 9.92 1.14 -27.25
C HIS A 222 10.69 2.41 -26.83
N ASN A 223 11.97 2.30 -26.47
CA ASN A 223 12.83 3.45 -26.10
C ASN A 223 12.26 4.38 -25.02
N ASN A 224 11.69 3.81 -23.96
CA ASN A 224 10.96 4.53 -22.91
C ASN A 224 9.64 5.18 -23.37
N ASP A 225 9.24 5.04 -24.64
CA ASP A 225 7.86 5.28 -25.08
C ASP A 225 6.99 4.10 -24.65
N LYS A 226 6.06 4.36 -23.73
CA LYS A 226 5.15 3.37 -23.18
C LYS A 226 3.74 3.65 -23.65
N ARG A 227 3.11 2.68 -24.31
CA ARG A 227 1.72 2.74 -24.76
C ARG A 227 0.90 1.66 -24.11
N ALA A 228 -0.18 2.04 -23.45
CA ALA A 228 -1.12 1.10 -22.88
C ALA A 228 -1.76 0.27 -23.99
N LEU A 229 -1.97 -1.02 -23.72
CA LEU A 229 -2.70 -1.91 -24.62
C LEU A 229 -4.22 -1.71 -24.43
N SER A 230 -4.97 -1.81 -25.53
CA SER A 230 -6.43 -1.76 -25.47
C SER A 230 -6.98 -3.04 -24.86
N PRO A 231 -8.24 -3.08 -24.36
CA PRO A 231 -8.84 -4.29 -23.80
C PRO A 231 -8.92 -5.47 -24.78
N GLU A 232 -8.90 -5.19 -26.09
CA GLU A 232 -8.89 -6.15 -27.19
C GLU A 232 -7.49 -6.70 -27.51
N ASP A 233 -6.44 -5.96 -27.14
CA ASP A 233 -5.06 -6.34 -27.41
C ASP A 233 -4.54 -7.26 -26.29
N ASP A 234 -4.14 -8.49 -26.63
CA ASP A 234 -3.54 -9.41 -25.68
C ASP A 234 -2.00 -9.28 -25.65
N VAL A 235 -1.47 -9.22 -24.43
CA VAL A 235 -0.04 -9.06 -24.10
C VAL A 235 0.82 -10.14 -24.75
N PHE A 236 0.29 -11.37 -24.81
CA PHE A 236 1.04 -12.54 -25.25
C PHE A 236 1.00 -12.76 -26.76
N THR A 237 0.04 -12.16 -27.45
CA THR A 237 -0.22 -12.43 -28.88
C THR A 237 -0.09 -11.20 -29.77
N ILE A 238 -0.03 -9.98 -29.21
CA ILE A 238 0.13 -8.75 -30.00
C ILE A 238 1.29 -8.86 -31.01
N GLY A 239 0.98 -8.49 -32.26
CA GLY A 239 1.91 -8.49 -33.39
C GLY A 239 2.57 -7.15 -33.65
N ILE A 240 3.61 -7.17 -34.50
CA ILE A 240 4.43 -5.98 -34.80
C ILE A 240 3.62 -4.85 -35.45
N ASN A 241 2.73 -5.17 -36.39
CA ASN A 241 1.92 -4.16 -37.11
C ASN A 241 1.03 -3.36 -36.16
N ARG A 242 0.40 -4.04 -35.20
CA ARG A 242 -0.44 -3.41 -34.17
C ARG A 242 0.40 -2.58 -33.21
N ALA A 243 1.56 -3.09 -32.80
CA ALA A 243 2.45 -2.37 -31.89
C ALA A 243 3.01 -1.06 -32.50
N VAL A 244 3.39 -1.08 -33.79
CA VAL A 244 3.83 0.11 -34.52
C VAL A 244 2.68 1.11 -34.67
N SER A 245 1.47 0.62 -34.98
CA SER A 245 0.27 1.48 -35.05
C SER A 245 0.02 2.21 -33.73
N LEU A 246 0.09 1.52 -32.59
CA LEU A 246 -0.07 2.10 -31.25
C LEU A 246 1.02 3.11 -30.89
N LEU A 247 2.25 2.91 -31.37
CA LEU A 247 3.35 3.86 -31.19
C LEU A 247 3.17 5.12 -32.03
N GLY A 248 2.55 5.00 -33.21
CA GLY A 248 2.24 6.11 -34.12
C GLY A 248 1.07 6.99 -33.67
N GLU A 249 0.13 6.46 -32.87
CA GLU A 249 -0.92 7.26 -32.25
C GLU A 249 -0.31 8.37 -31.38
N PRO A 250 -0.91 9.56 -31.23
CA PRO A 250 -0.43 10.56 -30.29
C PRO A 250 -0.48 9.98 -28.86
N LYS A 251 0.54 10.26 -28.03
CA LYS A 251 0.49 9.87 -26.61
C LYS A 251 -0.80 10.43 -26.03
N GLN A 252 -1.69 9.56 -25.56
CA GLN A 252 -2.76 10.00 -24.68
C GLN A 252 -2.08 10.66 -23.49
N GLN A 253 -2.07 12.00 -23.49
CA GLN A 253 -1.60 12.75 -22.34
C GLN A 253 -2.43 12.22 -21.19
N ARG A 254 -1.77 11.62 -20.18
CA ARG A 254 -2.39 11.29 -18.88
C ARG A 254 -3.29 12.46 -18.58
N ARG A 255 -4.62 12.27 -18.64
CA ARG A 255 -5.62 13.36 -18.61
C ARG A 255 -5.03 14.44 -17.74
N GLY A 256 -4.40 15.42 -18.40
CA GLY A 256 -3.86 16.55 -17.68
C GLY A 256 -5.07 17.10 -16.98
N ASN A 257 -4.88 17.70 -15.81
CA ASN A 257 -6.01 18.38 -15.20
C ASN A 257 -6.69 19.21 -16.31
N LYS A 258 -7.98 18.96 -16.54
CA LYS A 258 -8.65 19.48 -17.74
C LYS A 258 -8.73 20.99 -17.55
N LYS A 259 -8.18 21.78 -18.46
CA LYS A 259 -8.35 23.24 -18.42
C LYS A 259 -9.82 23.52 -18.72
N ILE A 260 -10.53 24.08 -17.74
CA ILE A 260 -11.97 24.33 -17.83
C ILE A 260 -12.19 25.72 -18.39
N ARG A 261 -11.50 26.70 -17.81
CA ARG A 261 -11.71 28.11 -18.10
C ARG A 261 -10.40 28.88 -17.87
N SER A 262 -10.09 29.77 -18.80
CA SER A 262 -9.07 30.79 -18.58
C SER A 262 -9.72 32.01 -17.92
N LEU A 263 -9.11 32.52 -16.86
CA LEU A 263 -9.55 33.73 -16.15
C LEU A 263 -8.84 34.99 -16.67
N GLY A 264 -7.76 34.82 -17.45
CA GLY A 264 -6.99 35.93 -18.04
C GLY A 264 -5.55 35.98 -17.55
N ALA A 265 -4.88 37.09 -17.85
CA ALA A 265 -3.50 37.36 -17.44
C ALA A 265 -3.47 37.88 -15.99
N HIS A 266 -2.54 37.38 -15.19
CA HIS A 266 -2.31 37.83 -13.82
C HIS A 266 -1.80 39.29 -13.84
N PRO A 267 -2.27 40.16 -12.92
CA PRO A 267 -1.96 41.60 -12.96
C PRO A 267 -0.48 41.94 -12.74
N GLU A 268 0.29 41.10 -12.04
CA GLU A 268 1.70 41.37 -11.74
C GLU A 268 2.70 40.90 -12.82
N ASP A 269 2.48 39.73 -13.42
CA ASP A 269 3.44 39.09 -14.32
C ASP A 269 2.90 38.82 -15.73
N GLY A 270 1.61 39.10 -15.98
CA GLY A 270 0.97 38.91 -17.28
C GLY A 270 0.75 37.44 -17.67
N ASN A 271 1.12 36.48 -16.82
CA ASN A 271 0.98 35.06 -17.12
C ASN A 271 -0.44 34.57 -16.90
N GLU A 272 -0.85 33.54 -17.65
CA GLU A 272 -2.22 33.06 -17.64
C GLU A 272 -2.62 32.41 -16.30
N VAL A 273 -3.76 32.85 -15.75
CA VAL A 273 -4.47 32.21 -14.66
C VAL A 273 -5.64 31.41 -15.23
N ALA A 274 -5.72 30.11 -14.92
CA ALA A 274 -6.79 29.26 -15.40
C ALA A 274 -7.26 28.25 -14.35
N ILE A 275 -8.51 27.80 -14.50
CA ILE A 275 -9.17 26.78 -13.67
C ILE A 275 -8.97 25.42 -14.30
N PHE A 276 -8.61 24.46 -13.45
CA PHE A 276 -8.30 23.09 -13.82
C PHE A 276 -9.09 22.09 -12.96
N GLU A 277 -9.53 21.00 -13.58
CA GLU A 277 -10.17 19.87 -12.89
C GLU A 277 -9.11 18.86 -12.43
N GLY A 278 -8.98 18.62 -11.12
CA GLY A 278 -8.03 17.64 -10.57
C GLY A 278 -8.71 16.56 -9.73
N ARG A 279 -7.91 15.58 -9.28
CA ARG A 279 -8.37 14.46 -8.43
C ARG A 279 -9.10 14.89 -7.15
N TYR A 280 -8.79 16.08 -6.63
CA TYR A 280 -9.33 16.60 -5.37
C TYR A 280 -10.31 17.77 -5.58
N GLY A 281 -10.84 17.94 -6.79
CA GLY A 281 -11.73 19.03 -7.18
C GLY A 281 -11.05 20.10 -8.04
N TYR A 282 -11.77 21.20 -8.26
CA TYR A 282 -11.30 22.33 -9.06
C TYR A 282 -10.20 23.13 -8.35
N TYR A 283 -9.27 23.65 -9.14
CA TYR A 283 -8.17 24.46 -8.61
C TYR A 283 -7.68 25.49 -9.65
N PHE A 284 -7.20 26.63 -9.16
CA PHE A 284 -6.52 27.65 -9.94
C PHE A 284 -5.07 27.26 -10.17
N LYS A 285 -4.58 27.47 -11.39
CA LYS A 285 -3.18 27.33 -11.75
C LYS A 285 -2.68 28.63 -12.33
N HIS A 286 -1.54 29.07 -11.83
CA HIS A 286 -0.73 30.16 -12.36
C HIS A 286 0.73 29.71 -12.28
N ASP A 287 1.36 29.55 -13.43
CA ASP A 287 2.68 28.93 -13.62
C ASP A 287 2.90 27.62 -12.83
N LYS A 288 3.65 27.69 -11.73
CA LYS A 288 4.03 26.57 -10.85
C LYS A 288 3.17 26.50 -9.58
N THR A 289 2.28 27.47 -9.37
CA THR A 289 1.44 27.58 -8.18
C THR A 289 0.05 27.07 -8.49
N ASN A 290 -0.41 26.10 -7.70
CA ASN A 290 -1.75 25.52 -7.81
C ASN A 290 -2.49 25.79 -6.51
N ALA A 291 -3.65 26.46 -6.52
CA ALA A 291 -4.47 26.71 -5.33
C ALA A 291 -5.88 26.13 -5.50
N GLY A 292 -6.39 25.44 -4.47
CA GLY A 292 -7.70 24.77 -4.57
C GLY A 292 -8.82 25.81 -4.59
N LEU A 293 -9.89 25.53 -5.34
CA LEU A 293 -11.10 26.34 -5.31
C LEU A 293 -11.73 26.25 -3.90
N PRO A 294 -12.12 27.36 -3.27
CA PRO A 294 -12.82 27.35 -1.98
C PRO A 294 -14.14 26.56 -2.07
N LYS A 295 -14.55 25.92 -0.97
CA LYS A 295 -15.72 25.00 -0.94
C LYS A 295 -17.06 25.66 -1.27
N HIS A 296 -17.16 26.98 -1.16
CA HIS A 296 -18.37 27.77 -1.38
C HIS A 296 -18.31 28.60 -2.66
N SER A 297 -17.33 28.34 -3.53
CA SER A 297 -17.12 29.09 -4.77
C SER A 297 -17.38 28.17 -5.96
N ASP A 298 -18.12 28.68 -6.95
CA ASP A 298 -18.40 27.95 -8.19
C ASP A 298 -17.36 28.27 -9.28
N ALA A 299 -16.96 27.26 -10.04
CA ALA A 299 -15.96 27.40 -11.09
C ALA A 299 -16.41 28.30 -12.27
N GLU A 300 -17.71 28.58 -12.38
CA GLU A 300 -18.29 29.39 -13.45
C GLU A 300 -18.47 30.87 -13.09
N THR A 301 -18.55 31.20 -11.80
CA THR A 301 -18.82 32.58 -11.36
C THR A 301 -17.59 33.26 -10.77
N ILE A 302 -16.57 32.50 -10.41
CA ILE A 302 -15.34 33.02 -9.81
C ILE A 302 -14.59 33.97 -10.74
N THR A 303 -14.10 35.08 -10.18
CA THR A 303 -13.40 36.14 -10.90
C THR A 303 -11.88 35.96 -10.87
N LEU A 304 -11.17 36.71 -11.74
CA LEU A 304 -9.71 36.73 -11.76
C LEU A 304 -9.13 37.24 -10.43
N GLU A 305 -9.74 38.25 -9.82
CA GLU A 305 -9.26 38.88 -8.58
C GLU A 305 -9.28 37.90 -7.40
N GLU A 306 -10.36 37.13 -7.25
CA GLU A 306 -10.49 36.10 -6.22
C GLU A 306 -9.47 34.97 -6.43
N ALA A 307 -9.25 34.56 -7.68
CA ALA A 307 -8.26 33.54 -8.02
C ALA A 307 -6.83 34.00 -7.67
N VAL A 308 -6.50 35.26 -7.97
CA VAL A 308 -5.21 35.89 -7.63
C VAL A 308 -5.02 35.93 -6.12
N HIS A 309 -6.03 36.34 -5.36
CA HIS A 309 -5.97 36.38 -3.90
C HIS A 309 -5.69 34.99 -3.30
N VAL A 310 -6.41 33.97 -3.77
CA VAL A 310 -6.24 32.57 -3.30
C VAL A 310 -4.87 31.99 -3.71
N LEU A 311 -4.36 32.36 -4.88
CA LEU A 311 -3.02 31.98 -5.35
C LEU A 311 -1.91 32.66 -4.52
N ALA A 312 -2.05 33.96 -4.24
CA ALA A 312 -1.11 34.75 -3.44
C ALA A 312 -1.05 34.24 -1.99
N GLU A 313 -2.20 33.96 -1.36
CA GLU A 313 -2.27 33.34 -0.04
C GLU A 313 -1.53 32.00 0.02
N LYS A 314 -1.61 31.22 -1.05
CA LYS A 314 -0.95 29.91 -1.10
C LYS A 314 0.54 30.02 -1.40
N ALA A 315 0.95 31.03 -2.15
CA ALA A 315 2.36 31.33 -2.41
C ALA A 315 3.06 31.86 -1.16
N SER A 316 2.37 32.67 -0.34
CA SER A 316 2.88 33.22 0.92
C SER A 316 2.95 32.19 2.05
N LYS A 317 2.06 31.18 2.05
CA LYS A 317 2.13 30.05 2.99
C LYS A 317 3.41 29.25 2.73
N PRO A 318 4.29 29.07 3.74
CA PRO A 318 5.52 28.30 3.56
C PRO A 318 5.15 26.88 3.12
N LYS A 319 5.72 26.41 2.01
CA LYS A 319 5.59 25.02 1.58
C LYS A 319 5.94 24.15 2.78
N LYS A 320 4.96 23.46 3.37
CA LYS A 320 5.23 22.40 4.35
C LYS A 320 6.21 21.47 3.66
N ARG A 321 7.48 21.53 4.05
CA ARG A 321 8.50 20.58 3.59
C ARG A 321 8.02 19.24 4.09
N THR A 322 7.30 18.49 3.25
CA THR A 322 7.30 17.04 3.37
C THR A 322 8.77 16.67 3.30
N LYS A 323 9.35 16.27 4.44
CA LYS A 323 10.70 15.71 4.52
C LYS A 323 10.79 14.65 3.44
N ARG A 324 11.40 15.00 2.31
CA ARG A 324 11.81 14.06 1.29
C ARG A 324 12.82 13.19 2.02
N LYS A 325 12.40 11.98 2.44
CA LYS A 325 13.32 11.01 3.03
C LYS A 325 14.42 10.83 2.00
N GLY A 326 15.59 11.38 2.31
CA GLY A 326 16.80 11.12 1.54
C GLY A 326 16.90 9.60 1.40
N ARG A 327 17.15 9.15 0.17
CA ARG A 327 17.56 7.78 -0.10
C ARG A 327 18.83 7.56 0.73
N THR A 328 18.69 7.00 1.93
CA THR A 328 19.82 6.52 2.71
C THR A 328 20.47 5.44 1.86
N THR A 329 21.61 5.77 1.26
CA THR A 329 22.62 4.79 0.89
C THR A 329 22.82 3.90 2.11
N LYS A 330 22.53 2.60 1.95
CA LYS A 330 22.76 1.59 2.99
C LYS A 330 24.23 1.67 3.36
N ARG A 331 24.54 2.25 4.52
CA ARG A 331 25.84 2.07 5.16
C ARG A 331 25.85 0.62 5.64
N ILE A 332 26.65 -0.22 4.97
CA ILE A 332 26.93 -1.59 5.39
C ILE A 332 27.47 -1.50 6.82
N ARG A 333 26.69 -1.95 7.80
CA ARG A 333 27.20 -2.11 9.17
C ARG A 333 27.99 -3.41 9.20
N LYS A 334 29.29 -3.32 9.54
CA LYS A 334 30.10 -4.49 9.85
C LYS A 334 29.46 -5.25 11.01
N PRO A 335 29.38 -6.59 10.97
CA PRO A 335 28.87 -7.38 12.09
C PRO A 335 29.73 -7.15 13.34
N ARG A 336 29.09 -7.02 14.50
CA ARG A 336 29.79 -6.98 15.80
C ARG A 336 30.42 -8.36 16.05
N PRO A 337 31.67 -8.45 16.54
CA PRO A 337 32.24 -9.72 16.95
C PRO A 337 31.44 -10.27 18.14
N LYS A 338 31.13 -11.57 18.07
CA LYS A 338 30.54 -12.33 19.17
C LYS A 338 31.64 -12.56 20.20
N THR A 339 31.54 -11.96 21.39
CA THR A 339 32.21 -12.51 22.58
C THR A 339 31.35 -13.63 23.11
N ILE A 340 31.93 -14.83 23.11
CA ILE A 340 31.47 -16.00 23.82
C ILE A 340 32.00 -15.85 25.24
N ASP A 341 31.10 -15.92 26.22
CA ASP A 341 31.31 -16.56 27.52
C ASP A 341 29.96 -17.10 28.00
#